data_AF-K7K3Q1-F1
#
_entry.id   AF-K7K3Q1-F1
#
_cell.length_a   1.000
_cell.length_b   1.000
_cell.length_c   1.000
_cell.angle_alpha   90.00
_cell.angle_beta   90.00
_cell.angle_gamma   90.00
#
_symmetry.space_group_name_H-M   'P 1'
#
loop_
_entity.id
_entity.type
_entity.pdbx_description
1 polymer ?
#
loop_
_entity_poly.entity_id
_entity_poly.type
_entity_poly.pdbx_seq_one_letter_code
_entity_poly.pdbx_strand_id
1 'polypeptide(L)'
;MRDPNLELQESGWEELRKEARKIEGDLDVKLSSYAKLGARFTQGGSGSGYVDSGSPPIGSSRSWKSMEMEIQSLLEKLLDINDSMSRCAASAGPATSVTQKLARHRDILHEFTQEFRRIKGNINSMREHAELLSSVRDDITDFKTSGSMSPRMQLLRERAAIHGSISHW
;
A
#
# COMPACT_ATOMS: atom_id res chain seq x y z
N MET A 1 -50.14 -9.82 18.83
CA MET A 1 -49.58 -10.69 17.77
C MET A 1 -48.59 -9.84 17.00
N ARG A 2 -47.32 -10.25 16.90
CA ARG A 2 -46.32 -9.55 16.05
C ARG A 2 -46.55 -9.99 14.61
N ASP A 3 -46.43 -9.07 13.67
CA ASP A 3 -46.60 -9.38 12.24
C ASP A 3 -45.45 -10.28 11.76
N PRO A 4 -45.73 -11.44 11.15
CA PRO A 4 -44.69 -12.39 10.68
C PRO A 4 -43.79 -11.78 9.59
N ASN A 5 -44.27 -10.75 8.90
CA ASN A 5 -43.49 -10.00 7.91
C ASN A 5 -42.36 -9.18 8.57
N LEU A 6 -42.59 -8.68 9.79
CA LEU A 6 -41.59 -7.95 10.58
C LEU A 6 -40.48 -8.89 11.09
N GLU A 7 -40.81 -10.13 11.50
CA GLU A 7 -39.82 -11.11 11.95
C GLU A 7 -38.92 -11.62 10.82
N LEU A 8 -39.46 -11.83 9.61
CA LEU A 8 -38.67 -12.19 8.43
C LEU A 8 -37.69 -11.06 8.05
N GLN A 9 -38.15 -9.81 8.12
CA GLN A 9 -37.33 -8.64 7.84
C GLN A 9 -36.25 -8.41 8.91
N GLU A 10 -36.57 -8.64 10.19
CA GLU A 10 -35.62 -8.58 11.30
C GLU A 10 -34.56 -9.69 11.19
N SER A 11 -34.96 -10.88 10.74
CA SER A 11 -34.04 -12.00 10.47
C SER A 11 -33.09 -11.71 9.31
N GLY A 12 -33.60 -11.16 8.21
CA GLY A 12 -32.77 -10.78 7.05
C GLY A 12 -31.77 -9.66 7.37
N TRP A 13 -32.19 -8.66 8.16
CA TRP A 13 -31.29 -7.62 8.66
C TRP A 13 -30.17 -8.21 9.54
N GLU A 14 -30.50 -9.15 10.42
CA GLU A 14 -29.56 -9.76 11.33
C GLU A 14 -28.48 -10.59 10.61
N GLU A 15 -28.86 -11.30 9.56
CA GLU A 15 -27.93 -12.04 8.70
C GLU A 15 -26.96 -11.11 7.98
N LEU A 16 -27.47 -10.05 7.36
CA LEU A 16 -26.64 -9.02 6.71
C LEU A 16 -25.65 -8.39 7.70
N ARG A 17 -26.08 -8.14 8.94
CA ARG A 17 -25.22 -7.57 9.99
C ARG A 17 -24.07 -8.49 10.37
N LYS A 18 -24.33 -9.79 10.49
CA LYS A 18 -23.29 -10.79 10.75
C LYS A 18 -22.31 -10.86 9.57
N GLU A 19 -22.80 -10.79 8.34
CA GLU A 19 -21.95 -10.81 7.16
C GLU A 19 -21.07 -9.55 7.08
N ALA A 20 -21.64 -8.35 7.29
CA ALA A 20 -20.89 -7.10 7.34
C ALA A 20 -19.74 -7.18 8.35
N ARG A 21 -20.02 -7.64 9.59
CA ARG A 21 -19.00 -7.81 10.64
C ARG A 21 -17.87 -8.75 10.25
N LYS A 22 -18.18 -9.81 9.49
CA LYS A 22 -17.17 -10.72 8.98
C LYS A 22 -16.28 -10.02 7.95
N ILE A 23 -16.87 -9.32 6.98
CA ILE A 23 -16.13 -8.59 5.95
C ILE A 23 -15.29 -7.45 6.56
N GLU A 24 -15.81 -6.75 7.56
CA GLU A 24 -15.07 -5.74 8.33
C GLU A 24 -13.83 -6.34 9.01
N GLY A 25 -13.94 -7.52 9.60
CA GLY A 25 -12.80 -8.23 10.20
C GLY A 25 -11.76 -8.68 9.16
N ASP A 26 -12.22 -9.20 8.01
CA ASP A 26 -11.34 -9.57 6.90
C ASP A 26 -10.61 -8.35 6.33
N LEU A 27 -11.28 -7.20 6.23
CA LEU A 27 -10.70 -5.92 5.81
C LEU A 27 -9.60 -5.44 6.76
N ASP A 28 -9.82 -5.49 8.07
CA ASP A 28 -8.83 -5.08 9.08
C ASP A 28 -7.51 -5.87 8.94
N VAL A 29 -7.62 -7.20 8.82
CA VAL A 29 -6.46 -8.09 8.66
C VAL A 29 -5.73 -7.82 7.33
N LYS A 30 -6.48 -7.65 6.25
CA LYS A 30 -5.91 -7.41 4.91
C LYS A 30 -5.26 -6.04 4.80
N LEU A 31 -5.89 -4.98 5.31
CA LEU A 31 -5.32 -3.62 5.34
C LEU A 31 -4.06 -3.56 6.21
N SER A 32 -4.08 -4.22 7.37
CA SER A 32 -2.90 -4.35 8.23
C SER A 32 -1.74 -5.05 7.50
N SER A 33 -2.03 -6.11 6.74
CA SER A 33 -1.02 -6.84 5.96
C SER A 33 -0.50 -6.00 4.80
N TYR A 34 -1.38 -5.30 4.10
CA TYR A 34 -1.06 -4.42 2.98
C TYR A 34 -0.17 -3.24 3.43
N ALA A 35 -0.47 -2.64 4.59
CA ALA A 35 0.37 -1.57 5.16
C ALA A 35 1.78 -2.06 5.53
N LYS A 36 1.91 -3.27 6.10
CA LYS A 36 3.22 -3.86 6.47
C LYS A 36 4.11 -4.12 5.27
N LEU A 37 3.53 -4.53 4.15
CA LEU A 37 4.30 -4.70 2.92
C LEU A 37 4.93 -3.35 2.50
N GLY A 38 4.28 -2.21 2.79
CA GLY A 38 4.77 -0.86 2.48
C GLY A 38 6.04 -0.51 3.24
N ALA A 39 6.06 -0.82 4.54
CA ALA A 39 7.20 -0.54 5.42
C ALA A 39 8.50 -1.25 4.99
N ARG A 40 8.44 -2.28 4.13
CA ARG A 40 9.64 -2.99 3.65
C ARG A 40 10.52 -2.15 2.73
N PHE A 41 9.99 -1.11 2.08
CA PHE A 41 10.78 -0.25 1.18
C PHE A 41 11.68 0.73 1.94
N THR A 42 11.27 1.25 3.09
CA THR A 42 12.11 2.17 3.89
C THR A 42 13.26 1.44 4.60
N GLN A 43 13.04 0.18 4.99
CA GLN A 43 14.01 -0.58 5.79
C GLN A 43 15.20 -1.09 4.98
N GLY A 44 15.08 -1.24 3.66
CA GLY A 44 16.18 -1.63 2.77
C GLY A 44 17.16 -0.50 2.42
N GLY A 45 16.88 0.74 2.83
CA GLY A 45 17.69 1.93 2.48
C GLY A 45 18.72 2.36 3.53
N SER A 46 18.62 1.88 4.77
CA SER A 46 19.48 2.31 5.89
C SER A 46 20.04 1.11 6.65
N GLY A 47 21.01 0.43 6.05
CA GLY A 47 21.75 -0.62 6.75
C GLY A 47 22.57 -1.46 5.79
N SER A 48 23.88 -1.24 5.82
CA SER A 48 24.88 -2.11 5.19
C SER A 48 24.54 -3.58 5.36
N GLY A 49 24.41 -4.29 4.25
CA GLY A 49 24.14 -5.72 4.23
C GLY A 49 24.05 -6.20 2.79
N TYR A 50 25.18 -6.67 2.27
CA TYR A 50 25.25 -7.49 1.08
C TYR A 50 24.31 -8.69 1.26
N VAL A 51 23.06 -8.56 0.81
CA VAL A 51 22.17 -9.69 0.58
C VAL A 51 22.03 -9.84 -0.92
N ASP A 52 22.85 -10.74 -1.43
CA ASP A 52 22.63 -11.48 -2.66
C ASP A 52 21.21 -12.07 -2.62
N SER A 53 20.28 -11.35 -3.25
CA SER A 53 18.97 -11.85 -3.64
C SER A 53 18.72 -11.26 -5.02
N GLY A 54 19.35 -11.87 -6.02
CA GLY A 54 19.22 -11.56 -7.45
C GLY A 54 17.82 -11.77 -8.02
N SER A 55 16.83 -11.06 -7.49
CA SER A 55 15.53 -10.90 -8.12
C SER A 55 15.03 -9.47 -7.88
N PRO A 56 14.67 -8.74 -8.95
CA PRO A 56 13.87 -7.54 -8.79
C PRO A 56 12.60 -7.89 -7.98
N PRO A 57 11.94 -6.93 -7.30
CA PRO A 57 10.72 -7.18 -6.55
C PRO A 57 9.50 -7.48 -7.46
N ILE A 58 9.71 -8.08 -8.63
CA ILE A 58 8.71 -8.51 -9.61
C ILE A 58 7.75 -9.55 -9.01
N GLY A 59 8.22 -10.43 -8.11
CA GLY A 59 7.36 -11.35 -7.35
C GLY A 59 6.49 -10.62 -6.32
N SER A 60 7.05 -9.58 -5.71
CA SER A 60 6.34 -8.70 -4.76
C SER A 60 5.23 -7.95 -5.48
N SER A 61 5.50 -7.31 -6.64
CA SER A 61 4.54 -6.50 -7.39
C SER A 61 3.23 -7.23 -7.74
N ARG A 62 3.32 -8.52 -8.10
CA ARG A 62 2.13 -9.36 -8.33
C ARG A 62 1.35 -9.64 -7.05
N SER A 63 2.05 -9.92 -5.94
CA SER A 63 1.43 -10.11 -4.62
C SER A 63 0.70 -8.85 -4.14
N TRP A 64 1.22 -7.67 -4.46
CA TRP A 64 0.62 -6.38 -4.09
C TRP A 64 -0.66 -6.08 -4.84
N LYS A 65 -0.62 -6.20 -6.18
CA LYS A 65 -1.80 -5.99 -7.01
C LYS A 65 -2.90 -7.00 -6.67
N SER A 66 -2.53 -8.24 -6.33
CA SER A 66 -3.49 -9.24 -5.83
C SER A 66 -4.18 -8.76 -4.54
N MET A 67 -3.40 -8.31 -3.56
CA MET A 67 -3.94 -7.81 -2.29
C MET A 67 -4.80 -6.56 -2.47
N GLU A 68 -4.44 -5.65 -3.37
CA GLU A 68 -5.28 -4.51 -3.74
C GLU A 68 -6.62 -4.95 -4.32
N MET A 69 -6.61 -5.92 -5.25
CA MET A 69 -7.84 -6.46 -5.85
C MET A 69 -8.72 -7.15 -4.80
N GLU A 70 -8.12 -7.91 -3.87
CA GLU A 70 -8.84 -8.55 -2.76
C GLU A 70 -9.48 -7.52 -1.84
N ILE A 71 -8.74 -6.48 -1.42
CA ILE A 71 -9.28 -5.40 -0.56
C ILE A 71 -10.41 -4.66 -1.30
N GLN A 72 -10.21 -4.34 -2.58
CA GLN A 72 -11.22 -3.68 -3.40
C GLN A 72 -12.51 -4.52 -3.49
N SER A 73 -12.37 -5.83 -3.71
CA SER A 73 -13.50 -6.76 -3.74
C SER A 73 -14.23 -6.85 -2.39
N LEU A 74 -13.51 -6.83 -1.28
CA LEU A 74 -14.12 -6.81 0.07
C LEU A 74 -14.87 -5.49 0.33
N LEU A 75 -14.32 -4.35 -0.09
CA LEU A 75 -15.00 -3.05 0.02
C LEU A 75 -16.28 -2.99 -0.81
N GLU A 76 -16.24 -3.49 -2.05
CA GLU A 76 -17.41 -3.60 -2.94
C GLU A 76 -18.47 -4.50 -2.32
N LYS A 77 -18.07 -5.66 -1.78
CA LYS A 77 -18.98 -6.55 -1.08
C LYS A 77 -19.62 -5.91 0.15
N LEU A 78 -18.85 -5.15 0.94
CA LEU A 78 -19.40 -4.42 2.11
C LEU A 78 -20.38 -3.31 1.68
N LEU A 79 -20.12 -2.64 0.56
CA LEU A 79 -21.06 -1.69 -0.04
C LEU A 79 -22.38 -2.38 -0.43
N ASP A 80 -22.32 -3.52 -1.11
CA ASP A 80 -23.52 -4.28 -1.52
C ASP A 80 -24.36 -4.76 -0.31
N ILE A 81 -23.68 -5.17 0.76
CA ILE A 81 -24.32 -5.53 2.03
C ILE A 81 -24.99 -4.30 2.65
N ASN A 82 -24.31 -3.15 2.69
CA ASN A 82 -24.88 -1.89 3.19
C ASN A 82 -26.10 -1.43 2.37
N ASP A 83 -26.09 -1.62 1.06
CA ASP A 83 -27.24 -1.32 0.20
C ASP A 83 -28.40 -2.29 0.46
N SER A 84 -28.11 -3.56 0.71
CA SER A 84 -29.11 -4.56 1.13
C SER A 84 -29.72 -4.23 2.49
N MET A 85 -28.89 -3.85 3.46
CA MET A 85 -29.33 -3.36 4.76
C MET A 85 -30.20 -2.11 4.64
N SER A 86 -29.86 -1.21 3.71
CA SER A 86 -30.63 -0.01 3.43
C SER A 86 -32.05 -0.33 2.95
N ARG A 87 -32.20 -1.36 2.11
CA ARG A 87 -33.52 -1.86 1.69
C ARG A 87 -34.32 -2.43 2.86
N CYS A 88 -33.70 -3.19 3.76
CA CYS A 88 -34.35 -3.69 4.97
C CYS A 88 -34.73 -2.57 5.96
N ALA A 89 -33.95 -1.50 6.01
CA ALA A 89 -34.19 -0.35 6.88
C ALA A 89 -35.24 0.62 6.31
N ALA A 90 -35.42 0.69 4.99
CA ALA A 90 -36.38 1.59 4.34
C ALA A 90 -37.84 1.29 4.70
N SER A 91 -38.16 0.02 5.00
CA SER A 91 -39.45 -0.41 5.53
C SER A 91 -39.59 -0.22 7.05
N ALA A 92 -38.53 0.22 7.73
CA ALA A 92 -38.55 0.65 9.13
C ALA A 92 -38.63 2.19 9.21
N GLY A 93 -39.23 2.71 10.29
CA GLY A 93 -39.32 4.17 10.48
C GLY A 93 -37.93 4.84 10.63
N PRO A 94 -37.78 6.13 10.26
CA PRO A 94 -36.50 6.85 10.24
C PRO A 94 -35.81 7.00 11.62
N ALA A 95 -36.52 6.82 12.73
CA ALA A 95 -35.99 6.93 14.09
C ALA A 95 -35.71 5.57 14.78
N THR A 96 -35.59 4.49 14.02
CA THR A 96 -35.37 3.16 14.58
C THR A 96 -33.89 2.89 14.87
N SER A 97 -33.63 2.00 15.83
CA SER A 97 -32.29 1.50 16.15
C SER A 97 -31.60 0.84 14.93
N VAL A 98 -32.39 0.31 13.99
CA VAL A 98 -31.93 -0.24 12.71
C VAL A 98 -31.29 0.86 11.84
N THR A 99 -31.95 2.00 11.69
CA THR A 99 -31.42 3.15 10.93
C THR A 99 -30.12 3.69 11.51
N GLN A 100 -30.02 3.77 12.84
CA GLN A 100 -28.79 4.20 13.51
C GLN A 100 -27.63 3.21 13.30
N LYS A 101 -27.91 1.91 13.40
CA LYS A 101 -26.91 0.86 13.14
C LYS A 101 -26.46 0.87 11.66
N LEU A 102 -27.37 1.10 10.73
CA LEU A 102 -27.04 1.25 9.30
C LEU A 102 -26.09 2.43 9.07
N ALA A 103 -26.39 3.59 9.68
CA ALA A 103 -25.51 4.76 9.58
C ALA A 103 -24.09 4.41 10.06
N ARG A 104 -23.97 3.69 11.17
CA ARG A 104 -22.66 3.22 11.66
C ARG A 104 -21.94 2.30 10.68
N HIS A 105 -22.63 1.36 10.02
CA HIS A 105 -22.00 0.50 9.02
C HIS A 105 -21.52 1.27 7.77
N ARG A 106 -22.23 2.36 7.40
CA ARG A 106 -21.77 3.27 6.33
C ARG A 106 -20.52 4.05 6.73
N ASP A 107 -20.46 4.52 7.97
CA ASP A 107 -19.28 5.19 8.51
C ASP A 107 -18.06 4.25 8.51
N ILE A 108 -18.23 3.00 8.95
CA ILE A 108 -17.16 1.98 8.96
C ILE A 108 -16.65 1.70 7.53
N LEU A 109 -17.56 1.52 6.56
CA LEU A 109 -17.16 1.37 5.14
C LEU A 109 -16.37 2.58 4.65
N HIS A 110 -16.80 3.79 5.03
CA HIS A 110 -16.11 5.01 4.66
C HIS A 110 -14.70 5.07 5.25
N GLU A 111 -14.54 4.75 6.54
CA GLU A 111 -13.25 4.67 7.23
C GLU A 111 -12.30 3.67 6.54
N PHE A 112 -12.75 2.45 6.25
CA PHE A 112 -11.93 1.47 5.54
C PHE A 112 -11.55 1.92 4.12
N THR A 113 -12.47 2.56 3.41
CA THR A 113 -12.19 3.10 2.06
C THR A 113 -11.12 4.20 2.12
N GLN A 114 -11.21 5.10 3.10
CA GLN A 114 -10.22 6.15 3.30
C GLN A 114 -8.87 5.57 3.69
N GLU A 115 -8.84 4.62 4.63
CA GLU A 115 -7.62 3.95 5.06
C GLU A 115 -6.92 3.23 3.90
N PHE A 116 -7.67 2.49 3.09
CA PHE A 116 -7.12 1.83 1.90
C PHE A 116 -6.44 2.83 0.97
N ARG A 117 -7.10 3.95 0.65
CA ARG A 117 -6.54 5.01 -0.19
C ARG A 117 -5.27 5.62 0.42
N ARG A 118 -5.29 5.88 1.73
CA ARG A 118 -4.15 6.42 2.47
C ARG A 118 -2.94 5.48 2.40
N ILE A 119 -3.14 4.19 2.70
CA ILE A 119 -2.08 3.18 2.67
C ILE A 119 -1.53 3.03 1.25
N LYS A 120 -2.40 2.91 0.25
CA LYS A 120 -2.01 2.81 -1.17
C LYS A 120 -1.20 4.03 -1.63
N GLY A 121 -1.63 5.23 -1.29
CA GLY A 121 -0.91 6.47 -1.60
C GLY A 121 0.48 6.50 -0.95
N ASN A 122 0.58 6.10 0.32
CA ASN A 122 1.86 6.02 1.03
C ASN A 122 2.82 5.02 0.37
N ILE A 123 2.34 3.83 0.01
CA ILE A 123 3.15 2.83 -0.69
C ILE A 123 3.64 3.35 -2.05
N ASN A 124 2.76 3.99 -2.82
CA ASN A 124 3.14 4.53 -4.13
C ASN A 124 4.22 5.61 -4.00
N SER A 125 4.06 6.55 -3.06
CA SER A 125 5.06 7.58 -2.78
C SER A 125 6.41 6.99 -2.35
N MET A 126 6.40 5.98 -1.49
CA MET A 126 7.62 5.29 -1.05
C MET A 126 8.33 4.55 -2.20
N ARG A 127 7.56 3.96 -3.11
CA ARG A 127 8.10 3.29 -4.29
C ARG A 127 8.73 4.28 -5.27
N GLU A 128 8.03 5.38 -5.58
CA GLU A 128 8.56 6.46 -6.42
C GLU A 128 9.87 7.02 -5.83
N HIS A 129 9.91 7.23 -4.52
CA HIS A 129 11.13 7.67 -3.82
C HIS A 129 12.28 6.65 -3.95
N ALA A 130 12.00 5.35 -3.83
CA ALA A 130 13.01 4.29 -3.99
C ALA A 130 13.54 4.19 -5.43
N GLU A 131 12.66 4.32 -6.43
CA GLU A 131 13.03 4.31 -7.86
C GLU A 131 13.95 5.50 -8.19
N LEU A 132 13.64 6.70 -7.68
CA LEU A 132 14.48 7.89 -7.83
C LEU A 132 15.88 7.70 -7.19
N LEU A 133 15.95 7.16 -5.97
CA LEU A 133 17.23 6.90 -5.30
C LEU A 133 18.08 5.83 -6.00
N SER A 134 17.45 4.81 -6.61
CA SER A 134 18.16 3.81 -7.41
C SER A 134 18.76 4.44 -8.65
N SER A 135 17.98 5.23 -9.41
CA SER A 135 18.47 5.92 -10.61
C SER A 135 19.67 6.81 -10.29
N VAL A 136 19.59 7.60 -9.22
CA VAL A 136 20.70 8.47 -8.79
C VAL A 136 21.94 7.66 -8.41
N ARG A 137 21.77 6.49 -7.76
CA ARG A 137 22.89 5.59 -7.43
C ARG A 137 23.54 5.02 -8.69
N ASP A 138 22.74 4.61 -9.66
CA ASP A 138 23.20 4.06 -10.93
C ASP A 138 24.00 5.13 -11.70
N ASP A 139 23.47 6.36 -11.79
CA ASP A 139 24.17 7.50 -12.40
C ASP A 139 25.52 7.81 -11.71
N ILE A 140 25.56 7.79 -10.37
CA ILE A 140 26.81 7.98 -9.60
C ILE A 140 27.80 6.85 -9.87
N THR A 141 27.31 5.62 -9.98
CA THR A 141 28.14 4.44 -10.23
C THR A 141 28.71 4.50 -11.64
N ASP A 142 27.89 4.82 -12.63
CA ASP A 142 28.29 5.00 -14.03
C ASP A 142 29.28 6.14 -14.20
N PHE A 143 29.11 7.27 -13.49
CA PHE A 143 30.10 8.35 -13.49
C PHE A 143 31.46 7.89 -12.94
N LYS A 144 31.46 7.05 -11.89
CA LYS A 144 32.68 6.49 -11.29
C LYS A 144 33.33 5.41 -12.16
N THR A 145 32.55 4.53 -12.79
CA THR A 145 33.03 3.40 -13.60
C THR A 145 33.45 3.82 -15.00
N SER A 146 32.81 4.85 -15.57
CA SER A 146 33.19 5.45 -16.87
C SER A 146 34.56 6.14 -16.85
N GLY A 147 35.27 6.11 -15.71
CA GLY A 147 36.65 6.55 -15.63
C GLY A 147 36.82 8.07 -15.83
N SER A 148 35.74 8.84 -15.70
CA SER A 148 35.81 10.30 -15.56
C SER A 148 36.51 10.63 -14.25
N MET A 149 37.85 10.60 -14.27
CA MET A 149 38.64 11.13 -13.19
C MET A 149 38.20 12.57 -13.00
N SER A 150 37.91 12.93 -11.74
CA SER A 150 37.75 14.34 -11.37
C SER A 150 38.82 15.16 -12.09
N PRO A 151 38.51 16.31 -12.70
CA PRO A 151 39.51 17.14 -13.38
C PRO A 151 40.75 17.36 -12.52
N ARG A 152 40.59 17.43 -11.19
CA ARG A 152 41.67 17.47 -10.21
C ARG A 152 42.58 16.24 -10.22
N MET A 153 42.02 15.04 -10.31
CA MET A 153 42.77 13.78 -10.37
C MET A 153 43.47 13.61 -11.72
N GLN A 154 42.86 14.07 -12.80
CA GLN A 154 43.49 14.13 -14.11
C GLN A 154 44.70 15.08 -14.10
N LEU A 155 44.54 16.29 -13.56
CA LEU A 155 45.62 17.27 -13.40
C LEU A 155 46.74 16.77 -12.48
N LEU A 156 46.41 16.05 -11.39
CA LEU A 156 47.41 15.46 -10.50
C LEU A 156 48.20 14.33 -11.17
N ARG A 157 47.54 13.51 -12.01
CA ARG A 157 48.22 12.50 -12.83
C ARG A 157 49.13 13.16 -13.87
N GLU A 158 48.66 14.18 -14.58
CA GLU A 158 49.46 14.94 -15.54
C GLU A 158 50.69 15.57 -14.87
N ARG A 159 50.53 16.18 -13.69
CA ARG A 159 51.65 16.70 -12.90
C ARG A 159 52.66 15.61 -12.53
N ALA A 160 52.19 14.45 -12.08
CA ALA A 160 53.07 13.33 -11.73
C ALA A 160 53.83 12.79 -12.95
N ALA A 161 53.18 12.70 -14.12
CA ALA A 161 53.80 12.27 -15.36
C ALA A 161 54.88 13.24 -15.85
N ILE A 162 54.61 14.57 -15.80
CA ILE A 162 55.58 15.61 -16.15
C ILE A 162 56.79 15.55 -15.21
N HIS A 163 56.57 15.43 -13.91
CA HIS A 163 57.66 15.38 -12.93
C HIS A 163 58.51 14.10 -13.05
N GLY A 164 57.88 12.95 -13.34
CA GLY A 164 58.59 11.69 -13.62
C GLY A 164 59.46 11.77 -14.89
N SER A 165 58.97 12.43 -15.93
CA SER A 165 59.71 12.63 -17.20
C SER A 165 60.90 13.56 -17.07
N ILE A 166 60.89 14.49 -16.11
CA ILE A 166 61.99 15.44 -15.87
C ILE A 166 63.11 14.81 -15.03
N SER A 167 62.80 13.74 -14.28
CA SER A 167 63.73 13.08 -13.35
C SER A 167 64.73 12.14 -14.05
N HIS A 168 64.76 12.10 -15.39
CA HIS A 168 65.50 11.12 -16.19
C HIS A 168 66.63 11.71 -17.04
N TRP A 169 67.16 12.88 -16.65
CA TRP A 169 68.35 13.51 -17.22
C TRP A 169 69.42 13.74 -16.15
#